data_AF-A0AAN7S3A3-F1
#
_entry.id   AF-A0AAN7S3A3-F1
#
_cell.length_a   1.000
_cell.length_b   1.000
_cell.length_c   1.000
_cell.angle_alpha   90.00
_cell.angle_beta   90.00
_cell.angle_gamma   90.00
#
_symmetry.space_group_name_H-M   'P 1'
#
loop_
_entity.id
_entity.type
_entity.pdbx_description
1 polymer ?
#
loop_
_entity_poly.entity_id
_entity_poly.type
_entity_poly.pdbx_seq_one_letter_code
_entity_poly.pdbx_strand_id
1 'polypeptide(L)'
;MKKRITQLKSTLLTPLSLLKILLESISKHMKDEKVFGNSQHGFRKGKSGLTNLTAFYNEGTTLVDEGTAMDVVYLDFSKAFDSVSI
;
A
#
# COMPACT_ATOMS: atom_id res chain seq x y z
N MET A 1 20.96 34.63 7.68
CA MET A 1 20.57 33.20 7.87
C MET A 1 19.10 32.92 7.59
N LYS A 2 18.11 33.61 8.19
CA LYS A 2 16.66 33.38 7.96
C LYS A 2 16.25 33.36 6.48
N LYS A 3 16.74 34.30 5.65
CA LYS A 3 16.42 34.40 4.22
C LYS A 3 16.83 33.14 3.40
N ARG A 4 17.96 32.51 3.75
CA ARG A 4 18.43 31.25 3.15
C ARG A 4 17.56 30.06 3.58
N ILE A 5 17.13 30.02 4.84
CA ILE A 5 16.24 28.98 5.37
C ILE A 5 14.86 29.04 4.71
N THR A 6 14.30 30.25 4.52
CA THR A 6 13.00 30.43 3.84
C THR A 6 13.07 30.03 2.36
N GLN A 7 14.15 30.39 1.66
CA GLN A 7 14.38 29.95 0.28
C GLN A 7 14.51 28.43 0.17
N LEU A 8 15.37 27.80 1.00
CA LEU A 8 15.53 26.33 1.04
C LEU A 8 14.20 25.60 1.27
N LYS A 9 13.37 26.11 2.19
CA LYS A 9 12.03 25.57 2.40
C LYS A 9 11.20 25.66 1.13
N SER A 10 11.15 26.81 0.44
CA SER A 10 10.35 26.94 -0.79
C SER A 10 10.78 25.99 -1.92
N THR A 11 12.10 25.78 -2.09
CA THR A 11 12.68 24.93 -3.14
C THR A 11 12.49 23.43 -2.85
N LEU A 12 12.50 23.01 -1.58
CA LEU A 12 12.27 21.62 -1.19
C LEU A 12 10.78 21.27 -1.03
N LEU A 13 9.92 22.26 -0.72
CA LEU A 13 8.50 22.04 -0.47
C LEU A 13 7.68 21.90 -1.75
N THR A 14 8.12 22.52 -2.85
CA THR A 14 7.42 22.53 -4.15
C THR A 14 7.47 21.18 -4.91
N PRO A 15 8.61 20.44 -4.96
CA PRO A 15 8.61 19.09 -5.51
C PRO A 15 7.80 18.11 -4.65
N LEU A 16 7.87 18.24 -3.33
CA LEU A 16 7.16 17.35 -2.40
C LEU A 16 5.64 17.53 -2.47
N SER A 17 5.14 18.75 -2.70
CA SER A 17 3.71 18.99 -2.87
C SER A 17 3.17 18.40 -4.18
N LEU A 18 3.93 18.50 -5.28
CA LEU A 18 3.55 17.90 -6.56
C LEU A 18 3.46 16.38 -6.48
N LEU A 19 4.44 15.72 -5.83
CA LEU A 19 4.42 14.28 -5.61
C LEU A 19 3.20 13.83 -4.79
N LYS A 20 2.82 14.61 -3.77
CA LYS A 20 1.62 14.31 -2.97
C LYS A 20 0.34 14.38 -3.81
N ILE A 21 0.19 15.42 -4.62
CA ILE A 21 -0.96 15.59 -5.51
C ILE A 21 -1.05 14.43 -6.51
N LEU A 22 0.09 14.06 -7.11
CA LEU A 22 0.16 12.95 -8.05
C LEU A 22 -0.23 11.63 -7.36
N LEU A 23 0.31 11.36 -6.17
CA LEU A 23 -0.01 10.17 -5.39
C LEU A 23 -1.50 10.09 -5.04
N GLU A 24 -2.10 11.22 -4.64
CA GLU A 24 -3.53 11.30 -4.33
C GLU A 24 -4.40 11.04 -5.56
N SER A 25 -4.02 11.61 -6.71
CA SER A 25 -4.70 11.39 -7.99
C SER A 25 -4.66 9.93 -8.42
N ILE A 26 -3.47 9.31 -8.40
CA ILE A 26 -3.29 7.89 -8.73
C ILE A 26 -4.07 7.01 -7.76
N SER A 27 -3.97 7.27 -6.44
CA SER A 27 -4.68 6.50 -5.42
C SER A 27 -6.19 6.57 -5.60
N LYS A 28 -6.72 7.73 -5.98
CA LYS A 28 -8.14 7.91 -6.27
C LYS A 28 -8.54 7.09 -7.49
N HIS A 29 -7.82 7.23 -8.61
CA HIS A 29 -8.11 6.50 -9.83
C HIS A 29 -8.07 4.97 -9.61
N MET A 30 -7.02 4.45 -8.96
CA MET A 30 -6.92 3.02 -8.65
C MET A 30 -8.05 2.51 -7.75
N LYS A 31 -8.61 3.37 -6.89
CA LYS A 31 -9.78 3.04 -6.07
C LYS A 31 -11.05 3.01 -6.90
N ASP A 32 -11.28 4.03 -7.73
CA ASP A 32 -12.49 4.20 -8.53
C ASP A 32 -12.61 3.07 -9.58
N GLU A 33 -11.48 2.70 -10.19
CA GLU A 33 -11.39 1.59 -11.16
C GLU A 33 -11.28 0.19 -10.51
N LYS A 34 -11.31 0.10 -9.17
CA LYS A 34 -11.21 -1.16 -8.42
C LYS A 34 -10.02 -2.04 -8.83
N VAL A 35 -8.88 -1.43 -9.16
CA VAL A 35 -7.65 -2.12 -9.59
C VAL A 35 -7.15 -3.10 -8.52
N PHE A 36 -7.38 -2.79 -7.24
CA PHE A 36 -6.96 -3.62 -6.12
C PHE A 36 -8.04 -4.60 -5.68
N GLY A 37 -7.64 -5.86 -5.46
CA GLY A 37 -8.48 -6.87 -4.82
C GLY A 37 -8.80 -6.54 -3.36
N ASN A 38 -9.90 -7.10 -2.85
CA ASN A 38 -10.36 -6.88 -1.48
C ASN A 38 -9.37 -7.39 -0.43
N SER A 39 -8.55 -8.40 -0.74
CA SER A 39 -7.52 -8.94 0.15
C SER A 39 -6.22 -8.13 0.13
N GLN A 40 -6.05 -7.17 -0.80
CA GLN A 40 -4.86 -6.30 -0.83
C GLN A 40 -4.89 -5.32 0.35
N HIS A 41 -3.86 -5.40 1.20
CA HIS A 41 -3.69 -4.52 2.35
C HIS A 41 -2.46 -3.60 2.26
N GLY A 42 -1.41 -4.02 1.54
CA GLY A 42 -0.23 -3.20 1.32
C GLY A 42 -0.55 -1.89 0.60
N PHE A 43 0.03 -0.78 1.07
CA PHE A 43 -0.12 0.57 0.47
C PHE A 43 -1.56 1.06 0.30
N ARG A 44 -2.51 0.56 1.11
CA ARG A 44 -3.94 0.93 1.04
C ARG A 44 -4.34 1.81 2.22
N LYS A 45 -4.99 2.95 1.94
CA LYS A 45 -5.53 3.81 2.99
C LYS A 45 -6.54 3.05 3.86
N GLY A 46 -6.38 3.10 5.18
CA GLY A 46 -7.26 2.43 6.14
C GLY A 46 -7.03 0.91 6.26
N LYS A 47 -5.98 0.37 5.64
CA LYS A 47 -5.57 -1.03 5.74
C LYS A 47 -4.13 -1.11 6.24
N SER A 48 -3.85 -2.13 7.05
CA SER A 48 -2.56 -2.35 7.69
C SER A 48 -2.16 -3.83 7.67
N GLY A 49 -0.95 -4.11 8.13
CA GLY A 49 -0.50 -5.50 8.35
C GLY A 49 -1.37 -6.23 9.38
N LEU A 50 -1.85 -5.53 10.42
CA LEU A 50 -2.76 -6.12 11.41
C LEU A 50 -4.09 -6.53 10.77
N THR A 51 -4.73 -5.64 10.02
CA THR A 51 -6.00 -5.97 9.35
C THR A 51 -5.84 -7.11 8.33
N ASN A 52 -4.67 -7.19 7.69
CA ASN A 52 -4.35 -8.31 6.79
C ASN A 52 -4.31 -9.63 7.55
N LEU A 53 -3.57 -9.66 8.67
CA LEU A 53 -3.43 -10.85 9.49
C LEU A 53 -4.76 -11.27 10.11
N THR A 54 -5.56 -10.31 10.59
CA THR A 54 -6.91 -10.59 11.10
C THR A 54 -7.82 -11.17 10.03
N ALA A 55 -7.82 -10.61 8.81
CA ALA A 55 -8.62 -11.13 7.71
C ALA A 55 -8.21 -12.57 7.35
N PHE A 56 -6.91 -12.83 7.25
CA PHE A 56 -6.35 -14.15 6.99
C PHE A 56 -6.76 -15.17 8.06
N TYR A 57 -6.61 -14.84 9.35
CA TYR A 57 -7.00 -15.75 10.41
C TYR A 57 -8.49 -16.01 10.44
N ASN A 58 -9.32 -15.00 10.22
CA ASN A 58 -10.78 -15.18 10.18
C ASN A 58 -11.16 -16.20 9.09
N GLU A 59 -10.60 -16.05 7.87
CA GLU A 59 -10.82 -17.00 6.77
C GLU A 59 -10.33 -18.40 7.12
N GLY A 60 -9.11 -18.53 7.67
CA GLY A 60 -8.57 -19.81 8.11
C GLY A 60 -9.41 -20.46 9.22
N THR A 61 -9.88 -19.71 10.21
CA THR A 61 -10.73 -20.24 11.28
C THR A 61 -12.08 -20.71 10.75
N THR A 62 -12.67 -20.00 9.80
CA THR A 62 -13.92 -20.45 9.17
C THR A 62 -13.74 -21.78 8.45
N LEU A 63 -12.65 -21.96 7.70
CA LEU A 63 -12.36 -23.24 7.04
C LEU A 63 -12.13 -24.36 8.05
N VAL A 64 -11.45 -24.08 9.16
CA VAL A 64 -11.25 -25.04 10.25
C VAL A 64 -12.58 -25.46 10.88
N ASP A 65 -13.48 -24.50 11.16
CA ASP A 65 -14.80 -24.77 11.73
C ASP A 65 -15.67 -25.60 10.78
N GLU A 66 -15.51 -25.41 9.47
CA GLU A 66 -16.18 -26.21 8.43
C GLU A 66 -15.55 -27.59 8.22
N GLY A 67 -14.40 -27.88 8.84
CA GLY A 67 -13.64 -29.11 8.64
C GLY A 67 -12.97 -29.20 7.27
N THR A 68 -12.81 -28.06 6.58
CA THR A 68 -12.18 -27.96 5.26
C THR A 68 -10.67 -27.85 5.42
N ALA A 69 -9.92 -28.69 4.69
CA ALA A 69 -8.46 -28.60 4.68
C ALA A 69 -8.00 -27.31 4.00
N MET A 70 -6.97 -26.67 4.56
CA MET A 70 -6.37 -25.44 4.04
C MET A 70 -4.84 -25.57 4.03
N ASP A 71 -4.22 -25.13 2.94
CA ASP A 71 -2.78 -24.94 2.82
C ASP A 71 -2.46 -23.45 2.65
N VAL A 72 -1.28 -23.04 3.13
CA VAL A 72 -0.83 -21.64 3.08
C VAL A 72 0.50 -21.56 2.34
N VAL A 73 0.55 -20.76 1.28
CA VAL A 73 1.78 -20.49 0.52
C VAL A 73 2.24 -19.07 0.82
N TYR A 74 3.45 -18.94 1.35
CA TYR A 74 4.09 -17.63 1.56
C TYR A 74 5.00 -17.31 0.37
N LEU A 75 4.79 -16.14 -0.24
CA LEU A 75 5.57 -15.65 -1.38
C LEU A 75 6.17 -14.29 -1.04
N ASP A 76 7.41 -14.07 -1.50
CA ASP A 76 8.09 -12.78 -1.43
C ASP A 76 8.89 -12.53 -2.71
N PHE A 77 9.03 -11.26 -3.09
CA PHE A 77 9.75 -10.84 -4.28
C PHE A 77 11.10 -10.23 -3.90
N SER A 78 12.20 -10.86 -4.31
CA SER A 78 13.52 -10.24 -4.17
C SER A 78 13.59 -8.96 -5.01
N LYS A 79 13.94 -7.83 -4.39
CA LYS A 79 14.08 -6.52 -5.06
C LYS A 79 12.87 -6.12 -5.91
N ALA A 80 11.66 -6.23 -5.34
CA ALA A 80 10.38 -6.03 -6.03
C ALA A 80 10.27 -4.73 -6.86
N PHE A 81 10.93 -3.65 -6.46
CA PHE A 81 10.90 -2.38 -7.19
C PHE A 81 11.97 -2.29 -8.28
N ASP A 82 13.10 -2.98 -8.15
CA ASP A 82 14.19 -2.96 -9.13
C ASP A 82 13.90 -3.91 -10.32
N SER A 83 13.07 -4.93 -10.11
CA SER A 83 12.73 -5.93 -11.12
C SER A 83 11.60 -5.50 -12.07
N VAL A 84 10.98 -4.35 -11.83
CA VAL A 84 9.94 -3.80 -12.72
C VAL A 84 10.59 -3.30 -14.00
N SER A 85 10.22 -3.89 -15.15
CA SER A 85 10.60 -3.37 -16.46
C SER A 85 9.89 -2.04 -16.71
N ILE A 86 10.68 -0.98 -16.97
CA ILE A 86 10.21 0.35 -17.35
C ILE A 86 9.96 0.43 -18.85
#